data_AF-A0A0D0D6Z6-F1
#
_entry.id   AF-A0A0D0D6Z6-F1
#
_cell.length_a   1.000
_cell.length_b   1.000
_cell.length_c   1.000
_cell.angle_alpha   90.00
_cell.angle_beta   90.00
_cell.angle_gamma   90.00
#
_symmetry.space_group_name_H-M   'P 1'
#
loop_
_entity.id
_entity.type
_entity.pdbx_description
1 polymer ?
#
loop_
_entity_poly.entity_id
_entity_poly.type
_entity_poly.pdbx_seq_one_letter_code
_entity_poly.pdbx_strand_id
1 'polypeptide(L)' 'NHGRRRAAKPLVKYGKSVTAWDVIKVQKKDEIQKVIEEEHGVKPRDQEMIAKYQWAVNKVMGGLTQEEIKEAERL' A
#
# COMPACT_ATOMS: atom_id res chain seq x y z
N ASN A 1 0.48 27.03 -6.46
CA ASN A 1 -0.51 26.49 -5.52
C ASN A 1 -0.57 24.97 -5.67
N HIS A 2 0.32 24.22 -4.98
CA HIS A 2 0.30 22.74 -4.90
C HIS A 2 1.09 22.27 -3.65
N GLY A 3 1.02 23.04 -2.57
CA GLY A 3 1.79 22.82 -1.35
C GLY A 3 1.00 22.11 -0.26
N ARG A 4 0.81 20.80 -0.39
CA ARG A 4 0.45 19.97 0.78
C ARG A 4 0.93 18.54 0.58
N ARG A 5 2.24 18.33 0.71
CA ARG A 5 2.77 17.01 1.06
C ARG A 5 2.06 16.60 2.35
N ARG A 6 1.19 15.60 2.27
CA ARG A 6 0.56 15.01 3.45
C ARG A 6 1.70 14.51 4.33
N ALA A 7 1.85 15.10 5.52
CA ALA A 7 2.71 14.52 6.53
C ALA A 7 2.26 13.06 6.75
N ALA A 8 3.19 12.12 6.67
CA ALA A 8 2.93 10.72 7.00
C ALA A 8 2.38 10.72 8.43
N LYS A 9 1.09 10.40 8.57
CA LYS A 9 0.48 10.27 9.89
C LYS A 9 1.19 9.11 10.59
N PRO A 10 1.44 9.19 11.92
CA PRO A 10 1.90 8.02 12.65
C PRO A 10 0.93 6.87 12.36
N LEU A 11 1.46 5.75 11.89
CA LEU A 11 0.70 4.57 11.49
C LEU A 11 -0.07 3.94 12.68
N VAL A 12 0.25 4.38 13.90
CA VAL A 12 -0.25 3.84 15.16
C VAL A 12 -1.41 4.68 15.68
N LYS A 13 -2.63 4.13 15.59
CA LYS A 13 -3.75 4.56 16.43
C LYS A 13 -3.80 3.58 17.60
N TYR A 14 -3.74 4.09 18.84
CA TYR A 14 -3.73 3.27 20.06
C TYR A 14 -4.80 2.17 20.03
N GLY A 15 -4.41 0.91 20.27
CA GLY A 15 -5.32 -0.22 20.52
C GLY A 15 -5.42 -1.30 19.44
N LYS A 16 -4.80 -1.16 18.26
CA LYS A 16 -4.65 -2.26 17.28
C LYS A 16 -3.17 -2.56 17.06
N SER A 17 -2.77 -3.83 17.15
CA SER A 17 -1.47 -4.28 16.69
C SER A 17 -1.39 -4.07 15.17
N VAL A 18 -0.43 -3.25 14.74
CA VAL A 18 -0.13 -3.06 13.32
C VAL A 18 0.83 -4.17 12.93
N THR A 19 0.50 -4.90 11.87
CA THR A 19 1.43 -5.89 11.31
C THR A 19 2.32 -5.21 10.27
N ALA A 20 3.50 -5.78 10.01
CA ALA A 20 4.36 -5.30 8.91
C ALA A 20 3.61 -5.24 7.57
N TRP A 21 2.64 -6.14 7.35
CA TRP A 21 1.74 -6.11 6.20
C TRP A 21 0.89 -4.85 6.10
N ASP A 22 0.40 -4.33 7.23
CA ASP A 22 -0.38 -3.10 7.26
C ASP A 22 0.51 -1.88 7.02
N VAL A 23 1.74 -1.90 7.55
CA VAL A 23 2.77 -0.89 7.27
C VAL A 23 3.06 -0.84 5.78
N ILE A 24 3.36 -1.99 5.16
CA ILE A 24 3.73 -2.06 3.74
C ILE A 24 2.56 -1.67 2.84
N LYS A 25 1.34 -2.11 3.13
CA LYS A 25 0.13 -1.70 2.37
C LYS A 25 -0.06 -0.18 2.38
N VAL A 26 0.26 0.47 3.50
CA VAL A 26 0.17 1.93 3.61
C VAL A 26 1.32 2.61 2.87
N GLN A 27 2.56 2.11 3.00
CA GLN A 27 3.72 2.67 2.32
C GLN A 27 3.65 2.51 0.79
N LYS A 28 3.28 1.33 0.31
CA LYS A 28 3.20 0.98 -1.12
C LYS A 28 1.82 1.14 -1.72
N LYS A 29 0.95 1.94 -1.09
CA LYS A 29 -0.42 2.16 -1.57
C LYS A 29 -0.45 2.69 -3.01
N ASP A 30 0.41 3.65 -3.32
CA ASP A 30 0.46 4.27 -4.66
C ASP A 30 0.97 3.25 -5.70
N GLU A 31 1.93 2.39 -5.34
CA GLU A 31 2.37 1.28 -6.20
C GLU A 31 1.24 0.28 -6.46
N ILE A 32 0.50 -0.12 -5.42
CA ILE A 32 -0.65 -1.03 -5.56
C ILE A 32 -1.70 -0.44 -6.50
N GLN A 33 -2.00 0.86 -6.38
CA GLN A 33 -2.95 1.52 -7.28
C GLN A 33 -2.44 1.57 -8.71
N LYS A 34 -1.16 1.89 -8.90
CA LYS A 34 -0.53 1.95 -10.22
C LYS A 34 -0.52 0.59 -10.91
N VAL A 35 -0.23 -0.49 -10.19
CA VAL A 35 -0.26 -1.87 -10.73
C VAL A 35 -1.66 -2.25 -11.24
N ILE A 36 -2.71 -1.83 -10.54
CA ILE A 36 -4.10 -2.09 -10.97
C ILE A 36 -4.44 -1.27 -12.22
N GLU A 37 -4.03 0.00 -12.26
CA GLU A 37 -4.27 0.86 -13.41
C GLU A 37 -3.51 0.38 -14.65
N GLU A 38 -2.24 0.00 -14.52
CA GLU A 38 -1.40 -0.46 -15.63
C GLU A 38 -1.84 -1.82 -16.19
N GLU A 39 -2.18 -2.80 -15.35
CA GLU A 39 -2.54 -4.14 -15.85
C GLU A 39 -4.02 -4.31 -16.18
N HIS A 40 -4.91 -3.60 -15.50
CA HIS A 40 -6.34 -3.75 -15.68
C HIS A 40 -7.01 -2.52 -16.31
N GLY A 41 -6.30 -1.40 -16.50
CA GLY A 41 -6.88 -0.17 -17.04
C GLY A 41 -7.93 0.46 -16.13
N VAL A 42 -8.04 0.02 -14.87
CA VAL A 42 -9.07 0.45 -13.93
C VAL A 42 -8.63 1.76 -13.29
N LYS A 43 -9.48 2.78 -13.32
CA LYS A 43 -9.12 4.09 -12.77
C LYS A 43 -9.08 4.04 -11.24
N PRO A 44 -8.26 4.91 -10.62
CA PRO A 44 -8.25 5.06 -9.18
C PRO A 44 -9.65 5.37 -8.64
N ARG A 45 -10.09 4.60 -7.63
CA ARG A 45 -11.39 4.73 -6.93
C ARG A 45 -12.61 4.15 -7.64
N ASP A 46 -12.45 3.46 -8.76
CA ASP A 46 -13.55 2.66 -9.32
C ASP A 46 -13.87 1.48 -8.40
N GLN A 47 -15.14 1.09 -8.37
CA GLN A 47 -15.60 -0.05 -7.56
C GLN A 47 -14.88 -1.36 -7.97
N GLU A 48 -14.53 -1.48 -9.25
CA GLU A 48 -13.76 -2.61 -9.78
C GLU A 48 -12.34 -2.71 -9.18
N MET A 49 -11.76 -1.59 -8.70
CA MET A 49 -10.48 -1.66 -7.98
C MET A 49 -10.58 -2.54 -6.74
N ILE A 50 -11.73 -2.57 -6.04
CA ILE A 50 -11.88 -3.35 -4.80
C ILE A 50 -11.67 -4.84 -5.11
N ALA A 51 -12.19 -5.32 -6.24
CA ALA A 51 -12.03 -6.70 -6.68
C ALA A 51 -10.58 -7.02 -7.07
N LYS A 52 -9.84 -6.04 -7.60
CA LYS A 52 -8.44 -6.21 -8.05
C LYS A 52 -7.41 -5.88 -6.96
N TYR A 53 -7.82 -5.27 -5.86
CA TYR A 53 -6.92 -4.82 -4.80
C TYR A 53 -6.16 -5.96 -4.14
N GLN A 54 -6.84 -7.06 -3.80
CA GLN A 54 -6.17 -8.23 -3.21
C GLN A 54 -5.13 -8.84 -4.16
N TRP A 55 -5.43 -8.91 -5.46
CA TRP A 55 -4.49 -9.40 -6.46
C TRP A 55 -3.25 -8.51 -6.56
N ALA A 56 -3.43 -7.19 -6.62
CA ALA A 56 -2.32 -6.24 -6.72
C ALA A 56 -1.47 -6.23 -5.43
N VAL A 57 -2.10 -6.33 -4.26
CA VAL A 57 -1.39 -6.52 -2.99
C VAL A 57 -0.54 -7.79 -3.05
N ASN A 58 -1.08 -8.94 -3.47
CA ASN A 58 -0.30 -10.17 -3.56
C ASN A 58 0.85 -10.07 -4.57
N LYS A 59 0.66 -9.38 -5.69
CA LYS A 59 1.71 -9.15 -6.69
C LYS A 59 2.84 -8.27 -6.15
N VAL A 60 2.50 -7.16 -5.50
CA VAL A 60 3.47 -6.28 -4.85
C VAL A 60 4.19 -7.01 -3.74
N MET A 61 3.46 -7.68 -2.85
CA MET A 61 4.04 -8.41 -1.72
C MET A 61 4.91 -9.60 -2.16
N GLY A 62 4.53 -10.29 -3.24
CA GLY A 62 5.32 -11.39 -3.80
C GLY A 62 6.62 -10.92 -4.45
N GLY A 63 6.75 -9.64 -4.79
CA GLY A 63 7.96 -9.01 -5.30
C GLY A 63 8.83 -8.33 -4.24
N LEU A 64 8.41 -8.30 -2.97
CA LEU A 64 9.18 -7.64 -1.92
C LEU A 64 10.40 -8.46 -1.52
N THR A 65 11.50 -7.75 -1.35
CA THR A 65 12.73 -8.34 -0.81
C THR A 65 12.62 -8.46 0.71
N GLN A 66 13.41 -9.37 1.30
CA GLN A 66 13.50 -9.51 2.76
C GLN A 66 13.90 -8.21 3.47
N GLU A 67 14.63 -7.32 2.79
CA GLU A 67 15.04 -6.03 3.33
C GLU A 67 13.84 -5.09 3.54
N GLU A 68 12.93 -5.01 2.57
CA GLU A 68 11.72 -4.18 2.67
C GLU A 68 10.77 -4.71 3.77
N ILE A 69 10.69 -6.03 3.93
CA ILE A 69 9.92 -6.67 5.00
C ILE A 69 10.54 -6.33 6.37
N LYS A 70 11.87 -6.43 6.48
CA LYS A 70 12.60 -6.15 7.72
C LYS A 70 12.55 -4.66 8.10
N GLU A 71 12.55 -3.76 7.12
CA GLU A 71 12.35 -2.33 7.35
C GLU A 71 10.94 -2.03 7.87
N ALA A 72 9.92 -2.70 7.31
CA ALA A 72 8.55 -2.57 7.78
C ALA A 72 8.30 -3.20 9.17
N GLU A 73 9.04 -4.24 9.56
CA GLU A 73 9.00 -4.82 10.92
C GLU A 73 9.72 -3.95 11.97
N ARG A 74 10.63 -3.07 11.53
CA ARG A 74 11.36 -2.14 12.41
C ARG A 74 10.59 -0.84 12.72
N LEU A 75 9.45 -0.63 12.08
CA LEU A 75 8.56 0.54 12.22
C LEU A 75 7.41 0.24 13.19
#